data_AF-A0A511ZJB1-F1
#
_entry.id   AF-A0A511ZJB1-F1
#
_cell.length_a   1.000
_cell.length_b   1.000
_cell.length_c   1.000
_cell.angle_alpha   90.00
_cell.angle_beta   90.00
_cell.angle_gamma   90.00
#
_symmetry.space_group_name_H-M   'P 1'
#
loop_
_entity.id
_entity.type
_entity.pdbx_description
1 polymer ?
#
loop_
_entity_poly.entity_id
_entity_poly.type
_entity_poly.pdbx_seq_one_letter_code
_entity_poly.pdbx_strand_id
1 'polypeptide(L)'
;MRKIPVLEIFGPTIQGEGMVVGRKTMFVRTAGCDYRCAWCDSSFTWDGSAKEDIVQMTSEEIWQRLKEIGGNQFDHVTISGGNPALLSAIDNLIDLLQKNNIEVALETQGSSYQDWFVRIDDLTISPKPPSSNMKTNWEKLDDIIHQLKANERLKHTSLKVVIFDKEDLHYAEKVHQRYPELAFFMQVGNDDLEEAEPQQLSRHLLNKYEWLINEVVASTVLNRVRVLPQVHALVWGNKRGV
;
A
#
# COMPACT_ATOMS: atom_id res chain seq x y z
N MET A 1 23.89 13.70 -1.93
CA MET A 1 22.83 12.80 -2.45
C MET A 1 21.50 13.21 -1.83
N ARG A 2 20.37 13.07 -2.55
CA ARG A 2 19.04 13.40 -2.00
C ARG A 2 18.69 12.42 -0.88
N LYS A 3 18.07 12.92 0.19
CA LYS A 3 17.67 12.13 1.36
C LYS A 3 16.18 11.80 1.32
N ILE A 4 15.82 10.70 1.95
CA ILE A 4 14.46 10.18 2.09
C ILE A 4 14.09 10.24 3.59
N PRO A 5 12.92 10.80 3.96
CA PRO A 5 12.41 10.77 5.32
C PRO A 5 11.89 9.37 5.67
N VAL A 6 12.65 8.60 6.45
CA VAL A 6 12.30 7.22 6.84
C VAL A 6 11.85 7.18 8.30
N LEU A 7 10.77 6.44 8.57
CA LEU A 7 10.27 6.16 9.92
C LEU A 7 10.56 4.72 10.34
N GLU A 8 10.35 3.76 9.44
CA GLU A 8 10.53 2.34 9.77
C GLU A 8 11.30 1.61 8.66
N ILE A 9 12.22 0.73 9.06
CA ILE A 9 12.80 -0.31 8.20
C ILE A 9 12.74 -1.62 8.97
N PHE A 10 12.03 -2.62 8.44
CA PHE A 10 11.82 -3.90 9.10
C PHE A 10 11.63 -5.05 8.11
N GLY A 11 11.59 -6.27 8.64
CA GLY A 11 11.52 -7.53 7.89
C GLY A 11 12.72 -8.44 8.17
N PRO A 12 12.89 -9.55 7.43
CA PRO A 12 11.97 -10.02 6.40
C PRO A 12 10.63 -10.43 7.00
N THR A 13 9.54 -10.01 6.37
CA THR A 13 8.16 -10.41 6.68
C THR A 13 7.44 -10.81 5.40
N ILE A 14 6.11 -10.96 5.41
CA ILE A 14 5.26 -11.15 4.24
C ILE A 14 4.49 -9.87 3.92
N GLN A 15 4.33 -9.57 2.63
CA GLN A 15 3.33 -8.60 2.18
C GLN A 15 1.95 -9.12 2.60
N GLY A 16 1.23 -8.35 3.42
CA GLY A 16 -0.08 -8.77 3.94
C GLY A 16 -1.25 -8.44 3.03
N GLU A 17 -1.03 -7.70 1.94
CA GLU A 17 -2.09 -7.08 1.15
C GLU A 17 -1.85 -7.13 -0.37
N GLY A 18 -2.93 -6.91 -1.13
CA GLY A 18 -2.85 -6.56 -2.55
C GLY A 18 -2.26 -7.65 -3.46
N MET A 19 -1.60 -7.20 -4.52
CA MET A 19 -1.23 -8.07 -5.66
C MET A 19 -0.16 -9.11 -5.39
N VAL A 20 0.68 -8.88 -4.38
CA VAL A 20 1.75 -9.80 -3.96
C VAL A 20 1.57 -10.28 -2.52
N VAL A 21 0.31 -10.39 -2.05
CA VAL A 21 0.00 -10.95 -0.74
C VAL A 21 0.71 -12.30 -0.51
N GLY A 22 1.36 -12.46 0.64
CA GLY A 22 2.19 -13.61 1.01
C GLY A 22 3.65 -13.55 0.54
N ARG A 23 4.03 -12.60 -0.33
CA ARG A 23 5.43 -12.45 -0.80
C ARG A 23 6.34 -12.04 0.35
N LYS A 24 7.41 -12.80 0.60
CA LYS A 24 8.44 -12.42 1.55
C LYS A 24 9.12 -11.11 1.09
N THR A 25 9.18 -10.11 1.97
CA THR A 25 9.68 -8.77 1.65
C THR A 25 10.30 -8.08 2.88
N MET A 26 11.18 -7.12 2.63
CA MET A 26 11.47 -6.07 3.60
C MET A 26 10.50 -4.90 3.43
N PHE A 27 10.37 -4.05 4.43
CA PHE A 27 9.60 -2.81 4.35
C PHE A 27 10.46 -1.58 4.61
N VAL A 28 10.22 -0.52 3.84
CA VAL A 28 10.71 0.83 4.11
C VAL A 28 9.49 1.75 4.18
N ARG A 29 9.20 2.27 5.37
CA ARG A 29 8.09 3.20 5.60
C ARG A 29 8.60 4.64 5.66
N THR A 30 8.16 5.48 4.75
CA THR A 30 8.53 6.90 4.72
C THR A 30 7.63 7.77 5.61
N ALA A 31 7.95 9.05 5.74
CA ALA A 31 7.11 10.04 6.43
C ALA A 31 6.50 11.03 5.44
N GLY A 32 5.35 11.59 5.83
CA GLY A 32 4.61 12.60 5.07
C GLY A 32 3.50 11.99 4.24
N CYS A 33 2.31 12.60 4.26
CA CYS A 33 1.19 12.23 3.41
C CYS A 33 0.43 13.49 3.02
N ASP A 34 -0.13 13.53 1.82
CA ASP A 34 -1.03 14.58 1.35
C ASP A 34 -2.50 14.28 1.68
N TYR A 35 -2.79 13.08 2.21
CA TYR A 35 -4.12 12.65 2.68
C TYR A 35 -4.17 12.55 4.20
N ARG A 36 -5.39 12.58 4.77
CA ARG A 36 -5.70 12.52 6.20
C ARG A 36 -6.86 11.55 6.45
N CYS A 37 -6.70 10.30 5.97
CA CYS A 37 -7.76 9.30 6.01
C CYS A 37 -8.21 9.03 7.45
N ALA A 38 -9.51 8.97 7.70
CA ALA A 38 -10.09 8.80 9.03
C ALA A 38 -9.65 7.51 9.75
N TRP A 39 -9.43 6.43 9.00
CA TRP A 39 -9.06 5.10 9.48
C TRP A 39 -7.60 4.73 9.15
N CYS A 40 -6.69 5.71 9.06
CA CYS A 40 -5.31 5.44 8.72
C CYS A 40 -4.60 4.64 9.83
N ASP A 41 -4.33 3.34 9.58
CA ASP A 41 -3.58 2.44 10.47
C ASP A 41 -2.15 2.90 10.79
N SER A 42 -1.63 3.83 9.97
CA SER A 42 -0.28 4.37 10.03
C SER A 42 -0.28 5.89 10.16
N SER A 43 -1.24 6.46 10.91
CA SER A 43 -1.41 7.93 11.06
C SER A 43 -0.14 8.64 11.54
N PHE A 44 0.68 7.96 12.36
CA PHE A 44 1.96 8.44 12.87
C PHE A 44 2.94 8.89 11.78
N THR A 45 2.73 8.44 10.53
CA THR A 45 3.51 8.88 9.38
C THR A 45 3.24 10.32 8.95
N TRP A 46 2.14 10.95 9.38
CA TRP A 46 1.74 12.29 8.94
C TRP A 46 1.09 13.18 10.00
N ASP A 47 0.61 12.63 11.12
CA ASP A 47 -0.06 13.38 12.19
C ASP A 47 0.90 14.17 13.10
N GLY A 48 2.20 13.93 12.95
CA GLY A 48 3.28 14.59 13.70
C GLY A 48 3.66 13.89 15.00
N SER A 49 2.95 12.84 15.42
CA SER A 49 3.24 12.09 16.66
C SER A 49 4.60 11.41 16.65
N ALA A 50 5.10 11.00 15.48
CA ALA A 50 6.43 10.39 15.30
C ALA A 50 7.41 11.31 14.55
N LYS A 51 7.20 12.63 14.59
CA LYS A 51 8.04 13.58 13.83
C LYS A 51 9.51 13.53 14.24
N GLU A 52 9.78 13.35 15.53
CA GLU A 52 11.15 13.26 16.07
C GLU A 52 11.83 11.93 15.73
N ASP A 53 11.06 10.91 15.34
CA ASP A 53 11.57 9.60 14.92
C ASP A 53 11.97 9.56 13.43
N ILE A 54 11.70 10.63 12.67
CA ILE A 54 12.02 10.71 11.24
C ILE A 54 13.54 10.81 11.05
N VAL A 55 14.13 9.80 10.41
CA VAL A 55 15.54 9.79 10.04
C VAL A 55 15.69 10.13 8.56
N GLN A 56 16.49 11.16 8.26
CA GLN A 56 16.83 11.54 6.89
C GLN A 56 17.98 10.67 6.36
N MET A 57 17.63 9.66 5.56
CA MET A 57 18.57 8.64 5.07
C MET A 57 18.86 8.81 3.57
N THR A 58 20.10 8.52 3.12
CA THR A 58 20.40 8.30 1.70
C THR A 58 19.98 6.89 1.28
N SER A 59 19.91 6.63 -0.03
CA SER A 59 19.64 5.29 -0.58
C SER A 59 20.66 4.26 -0.08
N GLU A 60 21.93 4.63 0.04
CA GLU A 60 22.99 3.76 0.56
C GLU A 60 22.78 3.45 2.04
N GLU A 61 22.41 4.43 2.87
CA GLU A 61 22.10 4.21 4.28
C GLU A 61 20.91 3.26 4.45
N ILE A 62 19.86 3.44 3.65
CA ILE A 62 18.69 2.53 3.64
C ILE A 62 19.11 1.13 3.23
N TRP A 63 19.91 0.99 2.17
CA TRP A 63 20.42 -0.29 1.71
C TRP A 63 21.25 -1.01 2.77
N GLN A 64 22.18 -0.31 3.42
CA GLN A 64 22.97 -0.89 4.51
C GLN A 64 22.04 -1.37 5.63
N ARG A 65 21.04 -0.58 6.01
CA ARG A 65 20.09 -0.97 7.06
C ARG A 65 19.26 -2.20 6.68
N LEU A 66 18.81 -2.30 5.42
CA LEU A 66 18.13 -3.48 4.90
C LEU A 66 19.03 -4.73 4.98
N LYS A 67 20.32 -4.59 4.63
CA LYS A 67 21.31 -5.68 4.70
C LYS A 67 21.66 -6.08 6.13
N GLU A 68 21.76 -5.13 7.06
CA GLU A 68 21.97 -5.39 8.48
C GLU A 68 20.86 -6.23 9.08
N ILE A 69 19.60 -5.92 8.76
CA ILE A 69 18.43 -6.60 9.31
C ILE A 69 18.17 -7.93 8.57
N GLY A 70 18.07 -7.89 7.24
CA GLY A 70 17.62 -9.02 6.43
C GLY A 70 18.74 -9.93 5.93
N GLY A 71 20.00 -9.49 5.97
CA GLY A 71 21.12 -10.24 5.41
C GLY A 71 20.89 -10.58 3.93
N ASN A 72 20.99 -11.86 3.58
CA ASN A 72 20.71 -12.39 2.24
C ASN A 72 19.33 -13.06 2.14
N GLN A 73 18.42 -12.80 3.07
CA GLN A 73 17.14 -13.51 3.19
C GLN A 73 15.97 -12.78 2.52
N PHE A 74 16.24 -11.81 1.65
CA PHE A 74 15.22 -11.07 0.91
C PHE A 74 15.72 -10.76 -0.51
N ASP A 75 14.78 -10.75 -1.44
CA ASP A 75 14.93 -10.41 -2.84
C ASP A 75 13.84 -9.41 -3.29
N HIS A 76 13.08 -8.87 -2.34
CA HIS A 76 11.97 -7.95 -2.56
C HIS A 76 11.87 -6.93 -1.42
N VAL A 77 11.55 -5.68 -1.76
CA VAL A 77 11.36 -4.56 -0.82
C VAL A 77 10.08 -3.81 -1.15
N THR A 78 9.20 -3.65 -0.17
CA THR A 78 7.99 -2.83 -0.27
C THR A 78 8.26 -1.44 0.30
N ILE A 79 8.10 -0.41 -0.52
CA ILE A 79 8.18 1.00 -0.12
C ILE A 79 6.74 1.50 0.14
N SER A 80 6.50 2.03 1.33
CA SER A 80 5.17 2.45 1.78
C SER A 80 5.24 3.69 2.70
N GLY A 81 4.06 4.15 3.16
CA GLY A 81 3.74 5.04 4.29
C GLY A 81 4.45 6.39 4.36
N GLY A 82 3.83 7.46 4.87
CA GLY A 82 2.72 8.02 4.11
C GLY A 82 3.16 8.34 2.67
N ASN A 83 2.24 8.56 1.76
CA ASN A 83 2.45 8.61 0.31
C ASN A 83 3.90 8.80 -0.23
N PRO A 84 4.65 7.72 -0.56
CA PRO A 84 6.00 7.83 -1.09
C PRO A 84 6.08 8.53 -2.46
N ALA A 85 4.94 8.65 -3.17
CA ALA A 85 4.84 9.36 -4.44
C ALA A 85 5.05 10.89 -4.33
N LEU A 86 5.20 11.41 -3.11
CA LEU A 86 5.62 12.79 -2.84
C LEU A 86 7.15 12.97 -2.90
N LEU A 87 7.91 11.86 -2.95
CA LEU A 87 9.35 11.84 -2.75
C LEU A 87 10.07 11.50 -4.06
N SER A 88 10.58 12.51 -4.76
CA SER A 88 11.35 12.27 -5.98
C SER A 88 12.65 11.49 -5.73
N ALA A 89 13.21 11.57 -4.52
CA ALA A 89 14.45 10.91 -4.11
C ALA A 89 14.39 9.38 -4.03
N ILE A 90 13.18 8.80 -4.10
CA ILE A 90 12.98 7.33 -4.12
C ILE A 90 13.61 6.71 -5.39
N ASP A 91 13.78 7.50 -6.46
CA ASP A 91 14.43 7.07 -7.68
C ASP A 91 15.80 6.41 -7.46
N ASN A 92 16.67 7.03 -6.65
CA ASN A 92 17.99 6.53 -6.31
C ASN A 92 17.94 5.22 -5.51
N LEU A 93 16.91 5.04 -4.67
CA LEU A 93 16.74 3.80 -3.91
C LEU A 93 16.32 2.66 -4.82
N ILE A 94 15.40 2.91 -5.76
CA ILE A 94 14.99 1.92 -6.77
C ILE A 94 16.20 1.47 -7.59
N ASP A 95 17.02 2.41 -8.08
CA ASP A 95 18.23 2.09 -8.85
C ASP A 95 19.19 1.19 -8.05
N LEU A 96 19.40 1.50 -6.79
CA LEU A 96 20.29 0.73 -5.92
C LEU A 96 19.75 -0.67 -5.66
N LEU A 97 18.44 -0.82 -5.39
CA LEU A 97 17.80 -2.11 -5.15
C LEU A 97 17.86 -2.99 -6.40
N GLN A 98 17.46 -2.47 -7.56
CA GLN A 98 17.44 -3.22 -8.81
C GLN A 98 18.84 -3.61 -9.28
N LYS A 99 19.85 -2.74 -9.09
CA LYS A 99 21.26 -3.09 -9.35
C LYS A 99 21.74 -4.29 -8.52
N ASN A 100 21.12 -4.53 -7.37
CA ASN A 100 21.40 -5.68 -6.51
C ASN A 100 20.39 -6.83 -6.69
N ASN A 101 19.63 -6.84 -7.79
CA ASN A 101 18.61 -7.85 -8.11
C ASN A 101 17.50 -7.96 -7.05
N ILE A 102 17.08 -6.82 -6.49
CA ILE A 102 15.97 -6.73 -5.54
C ILE A 102 14.77 -6.12 -6.26
N GLU A 103 13.65 -6.84 -6.25
CA GLU A 103 12.35 -6.38 -6.75
C GLU A 103 11.77 -5.30 -5.82
N VAL A 104 11.03 -4.34 -6.39
CA VAL A 104 10.47 -3.22 -5.64
C VAL A 104 8.95 -3.17 -5.78
N ALA A 105 8.25 -3.21 -4.65
CA ALA A 105 6.83 -2.88 -4.56
C ALA A 105 6.60 -1.47 -4.04
N LEU A 106 5.50 -0.84 -4.45
CA LEU A 106 5.07 0.48 -3.96
C LEU A 106 3.60 0.46 -3.53
N GLU A 107 3.32 1.06 -2.38
CA GLU A 107 1.96 1.40 -1.95
C GLU A 107 1.75 2.93 -2.00
N THR A 108 0.77 3.38 -2.78
CA THR A 108 0.38 4.81 -2.88
C THR A 108 -1.13 4.97 -3.02
N GLN A 109 -1.69 6.12 -2.64
CA GLN A 109 -3.10 6.42 -2.90
C GLN A 109 -3.40 6.96 -4.31
N GLY A 110 -2.38 7.19 -5.15
CA GLY A 110 -2.60 7.66 -6.53
C GLY A 110 -2.98 9.13 -6.64
N SER A 111 -2.45 9.98 -5.76
CA SER A 111 -2.67 11.44 -5.78
C SER A 111 -1.50 12.25 -6.38
N SER A 112 -0.39 11.58 -6.67
CA SER A 112 0.84 12.15 -7.24
C SER A 112 1.51 11.11 -8.12
N TYR A 113 2.08 11.55 -9.24
CA TYR A 113 2.87 10.73 -10.15
C TYR A 113 4.35 11.05 -9.97
N GLN A 114 5.21 10.05 -10.16
CA GLN A 114 6.65 10.22 -10.30
C GLN A 114 7.13 9.38 -11.47
N ASP A 115 8.10 9.89 -12.25
CA ASP A 115 8.63 9.16 -13.41
C ASP A 115 9.19 7.78 -13.05
N TRP A 116 9.67 7.62 -11.82
CA TRP A 116 10.19 6.35 -11.34
C TRP A 116 9.12 5.26 -11.13
N PHE A 117 7.82 5.58 -11.21
CA PHE A 117 6.73 4.59 -11.16
C PHE A 117 6.90 3.50 -12.23
N VAL A 118 7.44 3.84 -13.40
CA VAL A 118 7.61 2.89 -14.50
C VAL A 118 8.66 1.81 -14.23
N ARG A 119 9.43 1.97 -13.14
CA ARG A 119 10.45 1.02 -12.68
C ARG A 119 9.98 0.16 -11.51
N ILE A 120 8.78 0.40 -10.95
CA ILE A 120 8.25 -0.42 -9.85
C ILE A 120 7.76 -1.75 -10.41
N ASP A 121 8.17 -2.85 -9.78
CA ASP A 121 7.82 -4.22 -10.17
C ASP A 121 6.37 -4.55 -9.81
N ASP A 122 5.94 -4.14 -8.61
CA ASP A 122 4.60 -4.32 -8.07
C ASP A 122 4.01 -3.01 -7.53
N LEU A 123 3.29 -2.27 -8.38
CA LEU A 123 2.69 -0.98 -8.05
C LEU A 123 1.24 -1.14 -7.60
N THR A 124 0.96 -0.93 -6.32
CA THR A 124 -0.41 -0.85 -5.79
C THR A 124 -0.84 0.60 -5.68
N ILE A 125 -1.88 0.98 -6.44
CA ILE A 125 -2.57 2.26 -6.31
C ILE A 125 -3.87 2.03 -5.54
N SER A 126 -4.07 2.78 -4.46
CA SER A 126 -5.22 2.64 -3.57
C SER A 126 -6.01 3.94 -3.46
N PRO A 127 -6.91 4.22 -4.44
CA PRO A 127 -7.84 5.34 -4.33
C PRO A 127 -8.69 5.19 -3.08
N LYS A 128 -8.84 6.29 -2.32
CA LYS A 128 -9.47 6.25 -0.99
C LYS A 128 -10.98 6.49 -1.11
N PRO A 129 -11.81 5.61 -0.52
CA PRO A 129 -13.26 5.67 -0.61
C PRO A 129 -13.86 6.73 0.34
N PRO A 130 -15.18 7.01 0.27
CA PRO A 130 -15.83 8.02 1.08
C PRO A 130 -15.64 7.87 2.59
N SER A 131 -15.63 6.65 3.14
CA SER A 131 -15.41 6.41 4.58
C SER A 131 -14.08 6.97 5.10
N SER A 132 -13.11 7.22 4.21
CA SER A 132 -11.83 7.84 4.57
C SER A 132 -11.92 9.34 4.83
N ASN A 133 -13.06 9.98 4.54
CA ASN A 133 -13.25 11.43 4.47
C ASN A 133 -12.42 12.15 3.40
N MET A 134 -11.72 11.42 2.52
CA MET A 134 -10.93 11.99 1.43
C MET A 134 -11.73 12.03 0.13
N LYS A 135 -11.42 13.00 -0.73
CA LYS A 135 -12.00 13.11 -2.07
C LYS A 135 -10.98 12.69 -3.11
N THR A 136 -11.31 11.67 -3.88
CA THR A 136 -10.48 11.25 -5.02
C THR A 136 -10.47 12.35 -6.08
N ASN A 137 -9.27 12.80 -6.45
CA ASN A 137 -9.09 13.63 -7.64
C ASN A 137 -9.00 12.70 -8.86
N TRP A 138 -10.09 12.59 -9.60
CA TRP A 138 -10.18 11.67 -10.74
C TRP A 138 -9.23 12.05 -11.88
N GLU A 139 -9.06 13.33 -12.18
CA GLU A 139 -8.17 13.80 -13.24
C GLU A 139 -6.72 13.36 -12.98
N LYS A 140 -6.25 13.53 -11.74
CA LYS A 140 -4.90 13.07 -11.36
C LYS A 140 -4.75 11.55 -11.45
N LEU A 141 -5.77 10.81 -11.03
CA LEU A 141 -5.74 9.36 -11.11
C LEU A 141 -5.77 8.89 -12.57
N ASP A 142 -6.57 9.52 -13.43
CA ASP A 142 -6.60 9.28 -14.86
C ASP A 142 -5.22 9.53 -15.49
N ASP A 143 -4.58 10.65 -15.15
CA ASP A 143 -3.25 10.99 -15.64
C ASP A 143 -2.22 9.94 -15.22
N ILE A 144 -2.22 9.49 -13.96
CA ILE A 144 -1.32 8.42 -13.49
C ILE A 144 -1.54 7.14 -14.29
N ILE A 145 -2.79 6.69 -14.43
CA ILE A 145 -3.09 5.46 -15.17
C ILE A 145 -2.73 5.62 -16.66
N HIS A 146 -2.91 6.80 -17.25
CA HIS A 146 -2.51 7.10 -18.61
C HIS A 146 -0.99 7.00 -18.78
N GLN A 147 -0.20 7.59 -17.89
CA GLN A 147 1.27 7.49 -17.93
C GLN A 147 1.75 6.04 -17.80
N LEU A 148 1.15 5.27 -16.90
CA LEU A 148 1.46 3.85 -16.74
C LEU A 148 1.10 3.03 -17.98
N LYS A 149 -0.03 3.33 -18.63
CA LYS A 149 -0.45 2.69 -19.87
C LYS A 149 0.50 3.01 -21.02
N ALA A 150 0.87 4.28 -21.18
CA ALA A 150 1.80 4.73 -22.22
C ALA A 150 3.20 4.07 -22.11
N ASN A 151 3.58 3.64 -20.91
CA ASN A 151 4.85 2.95 -20.65
C ASN A 151 4.69 1.42 -20.48
N GLU A 152 3.56 0.84 -20.89
CA GLU A 152 3.29 -0.61 -20.82
C GLU A 152 3.37 -1.23 -19.39
N ARG A 153 3.04 -0.43 -18.37
CA ARG A 153 3.16 -0.81 -16.95
C ARG A 153 1.88 -1.31 -16.30
N LEU A 154 0.76 -1.38 -17.02
CA LEU A 154 -0.51 -1.85 -16.43
C LEU A 154 -0.42 -3.27 -15.85
N LYS A 155 0.39 -4.17 -16.46
CA LYS A 155 0.60 -5.53 -15.95
C LYS A 155 1.34 -5.59 -14.60
N HIS A 156 2.06 -4.54 -14.26
CA HIS A 156 2.79 -4.34 -13.00
C HIS A 156 2.01 -3.47 -12.01
N THR A 157 0.78 -3.09 -12.36
CA THR A 157 -0.02 -2.16 -11.58
C THR A 157 -1.32 -2.84 -11.15
N SER A 158 -1.73 -2.61 -9.91
CA SER A 158 -3.04 -3.01 -9.41
C SER A 158 -3.75 -1.85 -8.73
N LEU A 159 -5.08 -1.92 -8.71
CA LEU A 159 -5.93 -1.05 -7.94
C LEU A 159 -6.44 -1.78 -6.71
N LYS A 160 -6.37 -1.15 -5.54
CA LYS A 160 -6.82 -1.73 -4.27
C LYS A 160 -7.68 -0.74 -3.49
N VAL A 161 -8.97 -1.03 -3.35
CA VAL A 161 -9.89 -0.17 -2.57
C VAL A 161 -10.23 -0.87 -1.26
N VAL A 162 -10.08 -0.15 -0.15
CA VAL A 162 -10.47 -0.62 1.19
C VAL A 162 -11.97 -0.39 1.37
N ILE A 163 -12.69 -1.32 1.98
CA ILE A 163 -14.15 -1.33 2.08
C ILE A 163 -14.56 -1.45 3.55
N PHE A 164 -15.24 -0.43 4.08
CA PHE A 164 -15.85 -0.47 5.41
C PHE A 164 -17.36 -0.72 5.35
N ASP A 165 -18.01 -0.24 4.29
CA ASP A 165 -19.46 -0.26 4.16
C ASP A 165 -19.92 -0.34 2.68
N LYS A 166 -21.24 -0.20 2.46
CA LYS A 166 -21.85 -0.24 1.13
C LYS A 166 -21.54 1.00 0.28
N GLU A 167 -21.26 2.15 0.89
CA GLU A 167 -20.89 3.35 0.15
C GLU A 167 -19.49 3.18 -0.45
N ASP A 168 -18.56 2.63 0.33
CA ASP A 168 -17.23 2.26 -0.14
C ASP A 168 -17.28 1.19 -1.23
N LEU A 169 -18.17 0.19 -1.09
CA LEU A 169 -18.38 -0.84 -2.11
C LEU A 169 -18.82 -0.23 -3.44
N HIS A 170 -19.79 0.69 -3.41
CA HIS A 170 -20.25 1.37 -4.62
C HIS A 170 -19.17 2.30 -5.22
N TYR A 171 -18.36 2.93 -4.37
CA TYR A 171 -17.18 3.66 -4.84
C TYR A 171 -16.19 2.73 -5.55
N ALA A 172 -15.92 1.54 -4.99
CA ALA A 172 -15.02 0.58 -5.59
C ALA A 172 -15.53 0.04 -6.94
N GLU A 173 -16.84 -0.17 -7.09
CA GLU A 173 -17.47 -0.48 -8.39
C GLU A 173 -17.15 0.60 -9.43
N LYS A 174 -17.28 1.89 -9.07
CA LYS A 174 -16.95 3.00 -9.97
C LYS A 174 -15.49 2.98 -10.39
N VAL A 175 -14.57 2.74 -9.44
CA VAL A 175 -13.14 2.63 -9.75
C VAL A 175 -12.88 1.44 -10.69
N HIS A 176 -13.46 0.27 -10.40
CA HIS A 176 -13.29 -0.95 -11.20
C HIS A 176 -13.78 -0.75 -12.64
N GLN A 177 -14.97 -0.17 -12.81
CA GLN A 177 -15.55 0.09 -14.13
C GLN A 177 -14.78 1.15 -14.91
N ARG A 178 -14.20 2.15 -14.22
CA ARG A 178 -13.40 3.21 -14.85
C ARG A 178 -12.08 2.69 -15.42
N TYR A 179 -11.47 1.70 -14.77
CA TYR A 179 -10.16 1.14 -15.16
C TYR A 179 -10.23 -0.39 -15.37
N PRO A 180 -10.97 -0.88 -16.37
CA PRO A 180 -11.30 -2.31 -16.53
C PRO A 180 -10.12 -3.20 -16.96
N GLU A 181 -8.98 -2.59 -17.30
CA GLU A 181 -7.74 -3.28 -17.71
C GLU A 181 -6.83 -3.63 -16.52
N LEU A 182 -7.01 -2.96 -15.37
CA LEU A 182 -6.16 -3.15 -14.20
C LEU A 182 -6.68 -4.28 -13.32
N ALA A 183 -5.75 -5.04 -12.73
CA ALA A 183 -6.09 -5.99 -11.68
C ALA A 183 -6.72 -5.24 -10.49
N PHE A 184 -7.89 -5.67 -10.04
CA PHE A 184 -8.66 -4.95 -9.04
C PHE A 184 -8.82 -5.78 -7.76
N PHE A 185 -8.54 -5.15 -6.62
CA PHE A 185 -8.56 -5.74 -5.30
C PHE A 185 -9.50 -4.96 -4.38
N MET A 186 -10.28 -5.69 -3.61
CA MET A 186 -11.13 -5.16 -2.55
C MET A 186 -10.59 -5.65 -1.22
N GLN A 187 -10.26 -4.72 -0.33
CA GLN A 187 -9.66 -5.00 0.96
C GLN A 187 -10.66 -4.73 2.08
N VAL A 188 -10.73 -5.63 3.05
CA VAL A 188 -11.51 -5.42 4.27
C VAL A 188 -10.92 -4.26 5.07
N GLY A 189 -11.76 -3.29 5.45
CA GLY A 189 -11.37 -2.19 6.35
C GLY A 189 -11.24 -2.62 7.80
N ASN A 190 -10.14 -2.23 8.44
CA ASN A 190 -9.94 -2.34 9.89
C ASN A 190 -10.44 -1.08 10.59
N ASP A 191 -11.55 -1.18 11.33
CA ASP A 191 -12.15 -0.11 12.11
C ASP A 191 -11.79 -0.15 13.60
N ASP A 192 -10.97 -1.12 14.02
CA ASP A 192 -10.51 -1.25 15.40
C ASP A 192 -8.98 -1.26 15.46
N LEU A 193 -8.42 -0.05 15.35
CA LEU A 193 -6.98 0.19 15.38
C LEU A 193 -6.39 0.18 16.79
N GLU A 194 -7.25 0.12 17.82
CA GLU A 194 -6.85 0.16 19.23
C GLU A 194 -6.94 -1.21 19.91
N GLU A 195 -7.63 -2.19 19.31
CA GLU A 195 -7.68 -3.57 19.83
C GLU A 195 -6.26 -4.13 20.03
N ALA A 196 -6.01 -4.55 21.26
CA ALA A 196 -4.73 -5.06 21.73
C ALA A 196 -4.64 -6.59 21.63
N GLU A 197 -5.77 -7.29 21.57
CA GLU A 197 -5.87 -8.75 21.52
C GLU A 197 -6.02 -9.26 20.08
N PRO A 198 -4.95 -9.81 19.47
CA PRO A 198 -4.95 -10.18 18.04
C PRO A 198 -6.04 -11.19 17.66
N GLN A 199 -6.42 -12.10 18.58
CA GLN A 199 -7.45 -13.10 18.33
C GLN A 199 -8.85 -12.46 18.26
N GLN A 200 -9.11 -11.41 19.03
CA GLN A 200 -10.38 -10.69 18.99
C GLN A 200 -10.47 -9.90 17.68
N LEU A 201 -9.41 -9.16 17.33
CA LEU A 201 -9.35 -8.44 16.06
C LEU A 201 -9.47 -9.38 14.86
N SER A 202 -8.76 -10.51 14.86
CA SER A 202 -8.83 -11.50 13.78
C SER A 202 -10.26 -12.02 13.57
N ARG A 203 -10.97 -12.36 14.66
CA ARG A 203 -12.38 -12.78 14.58
C ARG A 203 -13.28 -11.68 14.01
N HIS A 204 -13.08 -10.44 14.44
CA HIS A 204 -13.84 -9.28 13.95
C HIS A 204 -13.62 -9.05 12.45
N LEU A 205 -12.36 -9.04 12.01
CA LEU A 205 -11.99 -8.85 10.60
C LEU A 205 -12.47 -10.01 9.73
N LEU A 206 -12.49 -11.26 10.23
CA LEU A 206 -13.03 -12.40 9.49
C LEU A 206 -14.54 -12.29 9.27
N ASN A 207 -15.31 -11.80 10.24
CA ASN A 207 -16.75 -11.55 10.05
C ASN A 207 -17.00 -10.48 8.97
N LYS A 208 -16.19 -9.40 8.97
CA LYS A 208 -16.25 -8.38 7.93
C LYS A 208 -15.84 -8.91 6.55
N TYR A 209 -14.85 -9.80 6.53
CA TYR A 209 -14.40 -10.45 5.32
C TYR A 209 -15.50 -11.32 4.71
N GLU A 210 -16.19 -12.12 5.53
CA GLU A 210 -17.35 -12.90 5.09
C GLU A 210 -18.46 -12.01 4.52
N TRP A 211 -18.79 -10.90 5.18
CA TRP A 211 -19.75 -9.93 4.66
C TRP A 211 -19.34 -9.40 3.27
N LEU A 212 -18.10 -8.96 3.11
CA LEU A 212 -17.62 -8.42 1.85
C LEU A 212 -17.63 -9.48 0.73
N ILE A 213 -17.22 -10.72 1.04
CA ILE A 213 -17.30 -11.84 0.09
C ILE A 213 -18.74 -12.04 -0.38
N ASN A 214 -19.71 -12.05 0.53
CA ASN A 214 -21.11 -12.26 0.20
C ASN A 214 -21.67 -11.17 -0.72
N GLU A 215 -21.33 -9.89 -0.48
CA GLU A 215 -21.75 -8.79 -1.36
C GLU A 215 -21.08 -8.91 -2.75
N VAL A 216 -19.80 -9.27 -2.82
CA VAL A 216 -19.07 -9.41 -4.10
C VAL A 216 -19.58 -10.60 -4.91
N VAL A 217 -19.79 -11.76 -4.29
CA VAL A 217 -20.30 -12.98 -4.94
C VAL A 217 -21.69 -12.76 -5.54
N ALA A 218 -22.51 -11.91 -4.92
CA ALA A 218 -23.83 -11.56 -5.42
C ALA A 218 -23.80 -10.54 -6.59
N SER A 219 -22.67 -9.88 -6.85
CA SER A 219 -22.56 -8.80 -7.83
C SER A 219 -22.14 -9.28 -9.21
N THR A 220 -22.92 -8.95 -10.24
CA THR A 220 -22.54 -9.19 -11.64
C THR A 220 -21.51 -8.20 -12.17
N VAL A 221 -21.28 -7.09 -11.45
CA VAL A 221 -20.31 -6.05 -11.83
C VAL A 221 -18.89 -6.42 -11.39
N LEU A 222 -18.76 -7.17 -10.29
CA LEU A 222 -17.49 -7.44 -9.62
C LEU A 222 -16.90 -8.82 -9.98
N ASN A 223 -17.21 -9.36 -11.16
CA ASN A 223 -16.73 -10.68 -11.59
C ASN A 223 -15.20 -10.81 -11.68
N ARG A 224 -14.48 -9.69 -11.92
CA ARG A 224 -13.02 -9.67 -12.13
C ARG A 224 -12.30 -8.92 -11.02
N VAL A 225 -12.68 -9.20 -9.77
CA VAL A 225 -12.03 -8.64 -8.58
C VAL A 225 -11.46 -9.73 -7.69
N ARG A 226 -10.51 -9.37 -6.84
CA ARG A 226 -9.98 -10.22 -5.76
C ARG A 226 -10.37 -9.61 -4.43
N VAL A 227 -11.04 -10.37 -3.56
CA VAL A 227 -11.37 -9.93 -2.20
C VAL A 227 -10.32 -10.48 -1.25
N LEU A 228 -9.67 -9.62 -0.48
CA LEU A 228 -8.61 -10.02 0.45
C LEU A 228 -8.76 -9.31 1.81
N PRO A 229 -8.41 -9.96 2.93
CA PRO A 229 -8.21 -9.27 4.20
C PRO A 229 -6.79 -8.68 4.27
N GLN A 230 -6.49 -7.98 5.36
CA GLN A 230 -5.11 -7.69 5.77
C GLN A 230 -4.53 -8.91 6.48
N VAL A 231 -3.77 -9.76 5.78
CA VAL A 231 -3.28 -11.04 6.34
C VAL A 231 -2.40 -10.81 7.57
N HIS A 232 -1.58 -9.77 7.57
CA HIS A 232 -0.72 -9.43 8.71
C HIS A 232 -1.56 -9.07 9.96
N ALA A 233 -2.69 -8.38 9.80
CA ALA A 233 -3.56 -8.01 10.92
C ALA A 233 -4.28 -9.24 11.50
N LEU A 234 -4.61 -10.23 10.68
CA LEU A 234 -5.18 -11.50 11.15
C LEU A 234 -4.20 -12.32 12.00
N VAL A 235 -2.88 -12.13 11.80
CA VAL A 235 -1.82 -12.89 12.50
C VAL A 235 -1.27 -12.13 13.70
N TRP A 236 -0.98 -10.83 13.54
CA TRP A 236 -0.27 -10.02 14.53
C TRP A 236 -1.08 -8.86 15.10
N GLY A 237 -2.35 -8.71 14.71
CA GLY A 237 -3.18 -7.60 15.12
C GLY A 237 -2.65 -6.25 14.61
N ASN A 238 -2.79 -5.21 15.44
CA ASN A 238 -2.31 -3.85 15.14
C ASN A 238 -0.80 -3.64 15.44
N LYS A 239 -0.03 -4.72 15.60
CA LYS A 239 1.40 -4.65 15.92
C LYS A 239 2.19 -3.99 14.77
N ARG A 240 3.07 -3.06 15.11
CA ARG A 240 3.98 -2.40 14.15
C ARG A 240 5.27 -3.20 13.94
N GLY A 241 5.95 -2.94 12.81
CA GLY A 241 7.26 -3.49 12.49
C GLY A 241 7.28 -5.02 12.31
N VAL A 242 6.16 -5.62 11.92
CA VAL A 242 6.00 -7.06 11.66
C VAL A 242 5.70 -7.37 10.23
#